data_AF-A0A9W4HMB4-F1
#
_entry.id   AF-A0A9W4HMB4-F1
#
_cell.length_a   1.000
_cell.length_b   1.000
_cell.length_c   1.000
_cell.angle_alpha   90.00
_cell.angle_beta   90.00
_cell.angle_gamma   90.00
#
_symmetry.space_group_name_H-M   'P 1'
#
loop_
_entity.id
_entity.type
_entity.pdbx_description
1 polymer ?
#
loop_
_entity_poly.entity_id
_entity_poly.type
_entity_poly.pdbx_seq_one_letter_code
_entity_poly.pdbx_strand_id
1 'polypeptide(L)'
;MVIRYARFGQNDQRDIENHIHSHLDDDEDTTTNERNRVDTEMSEKTGIEGYMAQLTSIFILEFGIVFHSVFIGLTPAVSSEEFTTLYIVIVFHQTFEGLGLGSRLATPPWPQSKLLTPYILGLVYRASTPIAIAIGLGVRKTYPATGRTTLIVNGVFDSISGGILVYVGLVELMAHEFMFTPSMRRAPIQTVLAALLLLSSGAALMALLGKWA
;
A
#
# COMPACT_ATOMS: atom_id res chain seq x y z
N MET A 1 -20.92 12.28 -91.35
CA MET A 1 -22.18 12.95 -91.00
C MET A 1 -22.35 12.87 -89.48
N VAL A 2 -22.58 14.01 -88.81
CA VAL A 2 -22.99 14.21 -87.39
C VAL A 2 -21.93 13.89 -86.30
N ILE A 3 -21.09 14.85 -85.88
CA ILE A 3 -21.21 15.88 -84.81
C ILE A 3 -20.58 15.45 -83.47
N ARG A 4 -19.50 16.16 -83.10
CA ARG A 4 -18.89 16.21 -81.76
C ARG A 4 -19.67 17.20 -80.89
N TYR A 5 -19.93 16.84 -79.63
CA TYR A 5 -20.27 17.80 -78.58
C TYR A 5 -19.02 18.16 -77.76
N ALA A 6 -18.75 19.46 -77.66
CA ALA A 6 -17.78 20.04 -76.74
C ALA A 6 -18.38 20.08 -75.33
N ARG A 7 -17.61 19.64 -74.33
CA ARG A 7 -17.88 19.91 -72.91
C ARG A 7 -16.75 20.81 -72.40
N PHE A 8 -16.98 22.11 -72.46
CA PHE A 8 -16.14 23.13 -71.86
C PHE A 8 -16.70 23.44 -70.46
N GLY A 9 -15.84 23.52 -69.45
CA GLY A 9 -16.19 24.02 -68.10
C GLY A 9 -16.35 22.96 -67.01
N GLN A 10 -15.28 22.22 -66.65
CA GLN A 10 -15.27 21.39 -65.44
C GLN A 10 -13.86 21.19 -64.84
N ASN A 11 -12.96 22.17 -65.01
CA ASN A 11 -11.62 22.13 -64.42
C ASN A 11 -11.42 23.16 -63.29
N ASP A 12 -12.00 24.36 -63.37
CA ASP A 12 -11.74 25.40 -62.35
C ASP A 12 -12.37 25.14 -60.97
N GLN A 13 -13.34 24.23 -60.87
CA GLN A 13 -14.03 23.96 -59.60
C GLN A 13 -13.39 22.85 -58.79
N ARG A 14 -12.60 21.98 -59.43
CA ARG A 14 -11.89 20.87 -58.73
C ARG A 14 -10.61 21.34 -58.04
N ASP A 15 -9.98 22.37 -58.59
CA ASP A 15 -8.74 22.92 -58.01
C ASP A 15 -9.04 23.74 -56.76
N ILE A 16 -10.20 24.40 -56.66
CA ILE A 16 -10.64 25.10 -55.44
C ILE A 16 -11.07 24.10 -54.35
N GLU A 17 -11.78 23.02 -54.72
CA GLU A 17 -12.23 21.99 -53.78
C GLU A 17 -11.06 21.19 -53.20
N ASN A 18 -10.04 20.89 -54.01
CA ASN A 18 -8.80 20.24 -53.55
C ASN A 18 -7.93 21.17 -52.67
N HIS A 19 -7.92 22.48 -52.93
CA HIS A 19 -7.12 23.41 -52.12
C HIS A 19 -7.76 23.76 -50.77
N ILE A 20 -9.09 23.60 -50.65
CA ILE A 20 -9.82 23.75 -49.37
C ILE A 20 -9.73 22.47 -48.54
N HIS A 21 -9.76 21.28 -49.17
CA HIS A 21 -9.63 20.01 -48.44
C HIS A 21 -8.23 19.78 -47.87
N SER A 22 -7.16 20.24 -48.52
CA SER A 22 -5.79 20.10 -48.00
C SER A 22 -5.47 21.03 -46.82
N HIS A 23 -6.36 21.95 -46.45
CA HIS A 23 -6.14 22.90 -45.35
C HIS A 23 -7.01 22.60 -44.12
N LEU A 24 -7.85 21.57 -44.18
CA LEU A 24 -8.66 21.10 -43.05
C LEU A 24 -8.15 19.77 -42.47
N ASP A 25 -7.32 19.03 -43.20
CA ASP A 25 -6.76 17.75 -42.75
C ASP A 25 -5.49 17.89 -41.87
N ASP A 26 -4.77 19.02 -41.92
CA ASP A 26 -3.55 19.25 -41.11
C ASP A 26 -3.86 19.65 -39.64
N ASP A 27 -5.03 20.25 -39.38
CA ASP A 27 -5.43 20.66 -38.02
C ASP A 27 -6.02 19.48 -37.20
N GLU A 28 -6.59 18.48 -37.85
CA GLU A 28 -7.19 17.32 -37.17
C GLU A 28 -6.13 16.33 -36.66
N ASP A 29 -5.03 16.13 -37.40
CA ASP A 29 -3.93 15.23 -37.02
C ASP A 29 -3.07 15.83 -35.87
N THR A 30 -2.87 17.16 -35.88
CA THR A 30 -2.14 17.84 -34.81
C THR A 30 -2.90 17.81 -33.48
N THR A 31 -4.22 18.06 -33.51
CA THR A 31 -5.05 18.09 -32.29
C THR A 31 -5.39 16.70 -31.71
N THR A 32 -5.31 15.64 -32.52
CA THR A 32 -5.47 14.25 -32.05
C THR A 32 -4.18 13.70 -31.46
N ASN A 33 -3.01 14.05 -32.02
CA ASN A 33 -1.71 13.71 -31.45
C ASN A 33 -1.48 14.43 -30.11
N GLU A 34 -1.84 15.72 -29.99
CA GLU A 34 -1.78 16.43 -28.71
C GLU A 34 -2.76 15.88 -27.66
N ARG A 35 -4.01 15.55 -28.05
CA ARG A 35 -4.95 14.88 -27.13
C ARG A 35 -4.44 13.52 -26.66
N ASN A 36 -3.94 12.67 -27.56
CA ASN A 36 -3.37 11.38 -27.18
C ASN A 36 -2.13 11.52 -26.28
N ARG A 37 -1.29 12.54 -26.49
CA ARG A 37 -0.16 12.84 -25.61
C ARG A 37 -0.60 13.31 -24.24
N VAL A 38 -1.57 14.21 -24.16
CA VAL A 38 -2.14 14.70 -22.89
C VAL A 38 -2.85 13.58 -22.14
N ASP A 39 -3.60 12.72 -22.83
CA ASP A 39 -4.28 11.55 -22.24
C ASP A 39 -3.27 10.50 -21.76
N THR A 40 -2.18 10.29 -22.50
CA THR A 40 -1.09 9.38 -22.10
C THR A 40 -0.31 9.93 -20.90
N GLU A 41 0.07 11.21 -20.92
CA GLU A 41 0.76 11.88 -19.80
C GLU A 41 -0.12 11.96 -18.55
N MET A 42 -1.42 12.21 -18.70
CA MET A 42 -2.37 12.26 -17.58
C MET A 42 -2.65 10.85 -17.01
N SER A 43 -2.74 9.83 -17.86
CA SER A 43 -2.85 8.44 -17.44
C SER A 43 -1.57 7.96 -16.75
N GLU A 44 -0.39 8.33 -17.25
CA GLU A 44 0.90 8.00 -16.64
C GLU A 44 1.06 8.69 -15.29
N LYS A 45 0.75 9.99 -15.20
CA LYS A 45 0.80 10.75 -13.94
C LYS A 45 -0.14 10.18 -12.89
N THR A 46 -1.37 9.82 -13.28
CA THR A 46 -2.36 9.20 -12.39
C THR A 46 -1.90 7.80 -11.93
N GLY A 47 -1.23 7.04 -12.81
CA GLY A 47 -0.60 5.76 -12.46
C GLY A 47 0.54 5.90 -11.45
N ILE A 48 1.40 6.91 -11.63
CA ILE A 48 2.51 7.21 -10.70
C ILE A 48 1.96 7.67 -9.34
N GLU A 49 0.98 8.56 -9.32
CA GLU A 49 0.36 9.03 -8.07
C GLU A 49 -0.28 7.87 -7.28
N GLY A 50 -1.00 6.97 -7.94
CA GLY A 50 -1.56 5.76 -7.31
C GLY A 50 -0.50 4.81 -6.77
N TYR A 51 0.58 4.59 -7.52
CA TYR A 51 1.72 3.76 -7.07
C TYR A 51 2.45 4.39 -5.87
N MET A 52 2.69 5.72 -5.88
CA MET A 52 3.30 6.44 -4.77
C MET A 52 2.43 6.39 -3.51
N ALA A 53 1.11 6.49 -3.65
CA ALA A 53 0.18 6.36 -2.53
C ALA A 53 0.26 4.96 -1.89
N GLN A 54 0.27 3.89 -2.70
CA GLN A 54 0.44 2.52 -2.21
C GLN A 54 1.79 2.29 -1.52
N LEU A 55 2.88 2.87 -2.05
CA LEU A 55 4.18 2.78 -1.39
C LEU A 55 4.19 3.53 -0.05
N THR A 56 3.58 4.70 0.00
CA THR A 56 3.50 5.50 1.24
C THR A 56 2.73 4.74 2.32
N SER A 57 1.60 4.15 1.93
CA SER A 57 0.81 3.22 2.75
C SER A 57 1.65 2.07 3.33
N ILE A 58 2.41 1.38 2.48
CA ILE A 58 3.29 0.28 2.88
C ILE A 58 4.39 0.75 3.82
N PHE A 59 4.98 1.93 3.58
CA PHE A 59 6.02 2.46 4.47
C PHE A 59 5.46 2.87 5.84
N ILE A 60 4.25 3.43 5.91
CA ILE A 60 3.60 3.76 7.18
C ILE A 60 3.27 2.48 7.95
N LEU A 61 2.75 1.46 7.26
CA LEU A 61 2.49 0.12 7.81
C LEU A 61 3.79 -0.51 8.36
N GLU A 62 4.84 -0.56 7.55
CA GLU A 62 6.16 -1.11 7.94
C GLU A 62 6.72 -0.37 9.15
N PHE A 63 6.68 0.96 9.13
CA PHE A 63 7.15 1.78 10.25
C PHE A 63 6.37 1.49 11.53
N GLY A 64 5.03 1.43 11.46
CA GLY A 64 4.18 1.14 12.61
C GLY A 64 4.47 -0.24 13.21
N ILE A 65 4.63 -1.26 12.35
CA ILE A 65 4.93 -2.62 12.77
C ILE A 65 6.33 -2.73 13.37
N VAL A 66 7.36 -2.15 12.72
CA VAL A 66 8.74 -2.15 13.24
C VAL A 66 8.80 -1.43 14.58
N PHE A 67 8.16 -0.28 14.70
CA PHE A 67 8.13 0.51 15.92
C PHE A 67 7.45 -0.25 17.07
N HIS A 68 6.32 -0.91 16.82
CA HIS A 68 5.64 -1.74 17.81
C HIS A 68 6.45 -2.98 18.20
N SER A 69 7.04 -3.64 17.20
CA SER A 69 7.85 -4.86 17.38
C SER A 69 9.06 -4.62 18.27
N VAL A 70 9.56 -3.37 18.36
CA VAL A 70 10.65 -3.04 19.27
C VAL A 70 10.23 -3.27 20.72
N PHE A 71 9.10 -2.71 21.13
CA PHE A 71 8.64 -2.77 22.53
C PHE A 71 8.15 -4.17 22.90
N ILE A 72 7.44 -4.86 21.99
CA ILE A 72 7.06 -6.27 22.15
C ILE A 72 8.30 -7.16 22.37
N GLY A 73 9.41 -6.90 21.66
CA GLY A 73 10.66 -7.64 21.78
C GLY A 73 11.42 -7.42 23.09
N LEU A 74 11.21 -6.29 23.78
CA LEU A 74 11.87 -6.00 25.06
C LEU A 74 11.29 -6.85 26.20
N THR A 75 10.00 -7.20 26.13
CA THR A 75 9.26 -7.89 27.18
C THR A 75 9.79 -9.30 27.51
N PRO A 76 9.95 -10.24 26.55
CA PRO A 76 10.48 -11.57 26.86
C PRO A 76 11.97 -11.54 27.28
N ALA A 77 12.72 -10.49 26.93
CA ALA A 77 14.14 -10.37 27.31
C ALA A 77 14.36 -10.17 28.82
N VAL A 78 13.31 -9.80 29.56
CA VAL A 78 13.38 -9.51 31.00
C VAL A 78 12.52 -10.44 31.87
N SER A 79 11.65 -11.27 31.27
CA SER A 79 10.69 -12.14 31.98
C SER A 79 11.18 -13.59 32.03
N SER A 80 11.88 -13.99 33.09
CA SER A 80 12.49 -15.33 33.19
C SER A 80 11.54 -16.47 33.55
N GLU A 81 10.48 -16.21 34.33
CA GLU A 81 9.56 -17.26 34.81
C GLU A 81 8.43 -17.58 33.81
N GLU A 82 8.04 -16.59 33.01
CA GLU A 82 6.95 -16.70 32.02
C GLU A 82 7.47 -16.80 30.57
N PHE A 83 8.79 -16.86 30.39
CA PHE A 83 9.44 -16.83 29.08
C PHE A 83 8.84 -17.82 28.08
N THR A 84 8.60 -19.07 28.49
CA THR A 84 8.08 -20.11 27.61
C THR A 84 6.69 -19.76 27.07
N THR A 85 5.81 -19.25 27.93
CA THR A 85 4.45 -18.84 27.54
C THR A 85 4.52 -17.62 26.63
N LEU A 86 5.25 -16.59 27.05
CA LEU A 86 5.40 -15.33 26.29
C LEU A 86 6.04 -15.57 24.92
N TYR A 87 7.02 -16.46 24.82
CA TYR A 87 7.66 -16.81 23.57
C TYR A 87 6.66 -17.44 22.58
N ILE A 88 5.87 -18.42 23.03
CA ILE A 88 4.85 -19.06 22.18
C ILE A 88 3.84 -18.02 21.70
N VAL A 89 3.34 -17.18 22.61
CA VAL A 89 2.37 -16.13 22.30
C VAL A 89 2.92 -15.13 21.28
N ILE A 90 4.17 -14.67 21.46
CA ILE A 90 4.84 -13.73 20.54
C ILE A 90 5.09 -14.36 19.18
N VAL A 91 5.43 -15.65 19.08
CA VAL A 91 5.57 -16.33 17.78
C VAL A 91 4.26 -16.28 16.99
N PHE A 92 3.13 -16.54 17.63
CA PHE A 92 1.83 -16.43 16.96
C PHE A 92 1.47 -14.98 16.64
N HIS A 93 1.71 -14.04 17.55
CA HIS A 93 1.49 -12.61 17.32
C HIS A 93 2.26 -12.12 16.08
N GLN A 94 3.58 -12.40 16.04
CA GLN A 94 4.45 -12.04 14.92
C GLN A 94 4.02 -12.75 13.63
N THR A 95 3.48 -13.96 13.71
CA THR A 95 2.94 -14.63 12.52
C THR A 95 1.75 -13.86 11.94
N PHE A 96 0.81 -13.41 12.76
CA PHE A 96 -0.36 -12.67 12.30
C PHE A 96 -0.02 -11.27 11.78
N GLU A 97 0.88 -10.56 12.45
CA GLU A 97 1.40 -9.28 11.94
C GLU A 97 2.11 -9.46 10.59
N GLY A 98 2.93 -10.51 10.46
CA GLY A 98 3.66 -10.83 9.24
C GLY A 98 2.75 -11.23 8.07
N LEU A 99 1.64 -11.92 8.34
CA LEU A 99 0.62 -12.22 7.33
C LEU A 99 -0.07 -10.94 6.84
N GLY A 100 -0.38 -10.01 7.75
CA GLY A 100 -0.94 -8.69 7.40
C GLY A 100 -0.01 -7.90 6.49
N LEU A 101 1.26 -7.77 6.87
CA LEU A 101 2.31 -7.13 6.07
C LEU A 101 2.52 -7.83 4.72
N GLY A 102 2.58 -9.16 4.70
CA GLY A 102 2.74 -9.95 3.49
C GLY A 102 1.60 -9.73 2.49
N SER A 103 0.35 -9.65 2.98
CA SER A 103 -0.81 -9.35 2.14
C SER A 103 -0.71 -7.97 1.47
N ARG A 104 -0.14 -6.98 2.16
CA ARG A 104 0.03 -5.62 1.63
C ARG A 104 1.18 -5.51 0.66
N LEU A 105 2.27 -6.23 0.88
CA LEU A 105 3.39 -6.31 -0.06
C LEU A 105 3.03 -7.04 -1.36
N ALA A 106 2.02 -7.91 -1.33
CA ALA A 106 1.55 -8.64 -2.50
C ALA A 106 0.63 -7.83 -3.43
N THR A 107 0.12 -6.67 -2.98
CA THR A 107 -0.88 -5.89 -3.74
C THR A 107 -0.28 -4.99 -4.84
N PRO A 108 0.82 -4.24 -4.62
CA PRO A 108 1.34 -3.34 -5.65
C PRO A 108 1.92 -4.08 -6.86
N PRO A 109 1.71 -3.58 -8.09
CA PRO A 109 2.39 -4.08 -9.27
C PRO A 109 3.83 -3.59 -9.29
N TRP A 110 4.75 -4.34 -8.66
CA TRP A 110 6.16 -3.99 -8.58
C TRP A 110 6.79 -3.90 -9.98
N PRO A 111 7.42 -2.76 -10.37
CA PRO A 111 8.12 -2.66 -11.64
C PRO A 111 9.33 -3.62 -11.66
N GLN A 112 9.76 -4.07 -12.84
CA GLN A 112 10.85 -5.04 -12.98
C GLN A 112 12.16 -4.61 -12.28
N SER A 113 12.41 -3.30 -12.19
CA SER A 113 13.55 -2.73 -11.49
C SER A 113 13.47 -2.81 -9.95
N LYS A 114 12.29 -3.05 -9.37
CA LYS A 114 12.03 -3.03 -7.92
C LYS A 114 11.43 -4.32 -7.37
N LEU A 115 11.58 -5.44 -8.08
CA LEU A 115 11.08 -6.74 -7.63
C LEU A 115 11.69 -7.20 -6.29
N LEU A 116 12.86 -6.68 -5.92
CA LEU A 116 13.51 -6.98 -4.63
C LEU A 116 12.92 -6.19 -3.46
N THR A 117 12.23 -5.07 -3.70
CA THR A 117 11.69 -4.20 -2.65
C THR A 117 10.78 -4.93 -1.65
N PRO A 118 9.78 -5.75 -2.05
CA PRO A 118 8.94 -6.46 -1.08
C PRO A 118 9.75 -7.47 -0.24
N TYR A 119 10.78 -8.11 -0.81
CA TYR A 119 11.63 -9.04 -0.06
C TYR A 119 12.52 -8.31 0.94
N ILE A 120 13.04 -7.13 0.58
CA ILE A 120 13.83 -6.29 1.49
C ILE A 120 12.95 -5.81 2.64
N LEU A 121 11.73 -5.35 2.37
CA LEU A 121 10.78 -4.96 3.42
C LEU A 121 10.45 -6.12 4.35
N GLY A 122 10.14 -7.31 3.79
CA GLY A 122 9.93 -8.51 4.61
C GLY A 122 11.15 -8.93 5.44
N LEU A 123 12.37 -8.69 4.93
CA LEU A 123 13.61 -8.93 5.69
C LEU A 123 13.78 -7.92 6.82
N VAL A 124 13.49 -6.64 6.58
CA VAL A 124 13.52 -5.57 7.59
C VAL A 124 12.56 -5.90 8.72
N TYR A 125 11.31 -6.26 8.40
CA TYR A 125 10.34 -6.76 9.37
C TYR A 125 10.89 -7.91 10.21
N ARG A 126 11.41 -8.96 9.57
CA ARG A 126 11.95 -10.14 10.28
C ARG A 126 13.18 -9.81 11.14
N ALA A 127 14.02 -8.88 10.70
CA ALA A 127 15.22 -8.47 11.41
C ALA A 127 14.92 -7.50 12.57
N SER A 128 13.80 -6.80 12.54
CA SER A 128 13.44 -5.81 13.56
C SER A 128 13.33 -6.41 14.97
N THR A 129 12.63 -7.54 15.12
CA THR A 129 12.43 -8.23 16.41
C THR A 129 13.73 -8.68 17.08
N PRO A 130 14.67 -9.41 16.42
CA PRO A 130 15.93 -9.78 17.05
C PRO A 130 16.83 -8.58 17.35
N ILE A 131 16.82 -7.53 16.51
CA ILE A 131 17.55 -6.28 16.78
C ILE A 131 16.98 -5.61 18.05
N ALA A 132 15.66 -5.55 18.19
CA ALA A 132 15.01 -5.00 19.37
C ALA A 132 15.34 -5.77 20.65
N ILE A 133 15.28 -7.10 20.61
CA ILE A 133 15.68 -7.97 21.72
C ILE A 133 17.14 -7.70 22.11
N ALA A 134 18.04 -7.59 21.12
CA ALA A 134 19.46 -7.31 21.35
C ALA A 134 19.68 -5.95 22.02
N ILE A 135 18.99 -4.90 21.55
CA ILE A 135 19.03 -3.56 22.15
C ILE A 135 18.51 -3.62 23.59
N GLY A 136 17.38 -4.30 23.82
CA GLY A 136 16.79 -4.49 25.15
C GLY A 136 17.72 -5.13 26.15
N LEU A 137 18.39 -6.21 25.73
CA LEU A 137 19.40 -6.87 26.53
C LEU A 137 20.62 -5.98 26.82
N GLY A 138 20.99 -5.12 25.87
CA GLY A 138 22.08 -4.15 26.02
C GLY A 138 21.78 -3.04 27.03
N VAL A 139 20.57 -2.50 27.01
CA VAL A 139 20.18 -1.37 27.88
C VAL A 139 19.65 -1.81 29.26
N ARG A 140 19.39 -3.10 29.49
CA ARG A 140 18.80 -3.63 30.74
C ARG A 140 19.50 -3.25 32.04
N LYS A 141 20.81 -2.93 31.98
CA LYS A 141 21.61 -2.55 33.16
C LYS A 141 21.47 -1.07 33.50
N THR A 142 21.19 -0.22 32.51
CA THR A 142 21.05 1.23 32.66
C THR A 142 19.58 1.64 32.81
N TYR A 143 18.66 0.86 32.22
CA TYR A 143 17.21 1.05 32.30
C TYR A 143 16.57 -0.16 33.01
N PRO A 144 16.49 -0.17 34.35
CA PRO A 144 15.81 -1.23 35.07
C PRO A 144 14.30 -1.18 34.78
N ALA A 145 13.68 -2.36 34.61
CA ALA A 145 12.26 -2.50 34.27
C ALA A 145 11.32 -1.83 35.29
N THR A 146 11.75 -1.72 36.55
CA THR A 146 10.99 -1.11 37.66
C THR A 146 11.30 0.37 37.88
N GLY A 147 12.17 0.98 37.07
CA GLY A 147 12.54 2.39 37.20
C GLY A 147 11.40 3.32 36.76
N ARG A 148 11.14 4.39 37.53
CA ARG A 148 10.11 5.40 37.20
C ARG A 148 10.31 5.98 35.79
N THR A 149 11.54 6.32 35.43
CA THR A 149 11.87 6.86 34.10
C THR A 149 11.59 5.83 33.00
N THR A 150 11.95 4.56 33.22
CA THR A 150 11.66 3.46 32.27
C THR A 150 10.16 3.30 32.04
N LEU A 151 9.36 3.32 33.10
CA LEU A 151 7.90 3.19 32.99
C LEU A 151 7.25 4.37 32.25
N ILE A 152 7.71 5.60 32.50
CA ILE A 152 7.21 6.79 31.79
C ILE A 152 7.58 6.70 30.31
N VAL A 153 8.82 6.36 30.01
CA VAL A 153 9.33 6.22 28.64
C VAL A 153 8.53 5.14 27.90
N ASN A 154 8.41 3.93 28.46
CA ASN A 154 7.64 2.85 27.86
C ASN A 154 6.19 3.26 27.65
N GLY A 155 5.52 3.85 28.65
CA GLY A 155 4.12 4.28 28.50
C GLY A 155 3.89 5.31 27.40
N VAL A 156 4.81 6.27 27.21
CA VAL A 156 4.73 7.25 26.11
C VAL A 156 4.93 6.57 24.77
N PHE A 157 5.98 5.75 24.64
CA PHE A 157 6.28 5.06 23.39
C PHE A 157 5.20 4.03 23.01
N ASP A 158 4.66 3.29 23.98
CA ASP A 158 3.55 2.34 23.78
C ASP A 158 2.27 3.07 23.35
N SER A 159 1.99 4.26 23.91
CA SER A 159 0.83 5.07 23.51
C SER A 159 0.95 5.56 22.06
N ILE A 160 2.15 6.00 21.65
CA ILE A 160 2.44 6.40 20.27
C ILE A 160 2.33 5.19 19.34
N SER A 161 2.89 4.05 19.75
CA SER A 161 2.85 2.80 18.99
C SER A 161 1.41 2.34 18.78
N GLY A 162 0.61 2.29 19.85
CA GLY A 162 -0.81 1.94 19.79
C GLY A 162 -1.61 2.88 18.90
N GLY A 163 -1.35 4.19 18.96
CA GLY A 163 -1.98 5.17 18.07
C GLY A 163 -1.69 4.92 16.59
N ILE A 164 -0.42 4.67 16.25
CA ILE A 164 0.00 4.36 14.87
C ILE A 164 -0.63 3.03 14.41
N LEU A 165 -0.64 2.00 15.24
CA LEU A 165 -1.25 0.72 14.89
C LEU A 165 -2.76 0.79 14.71
N VAL A 166 -3.46 1.62 15.49
CA VAL A 166 -4.89 1.90 15.28
C VAL A 166 -5.10 2.62 13.95
N TYR A 167 -4.28 3.62 13.62
CA TYR A 167 -4.33 4.28 12.31
C TYR A 167 -4.10 3.30 11.17
N VAL A 168 -3.04 2.49 11.26
CA VAL A 168 -2.71 1.46 10.27
C VAL A 168 -3.85 0.45 10.14
N GLY A 169 -4.38 -0.07 11.25
CA GLY A 169 -5.47 -1.05 11.22
C GLY A 169 -6.76 -0.50 10.61
N LEU A 170 -7.18 0.71 10.99
CA LEU A 170 -8.45 1.28 10.56
C LEU A 170 -8.38 1.99 9.22
N VAL A 171 -7.37 2.84 9.01
CA VAL A 171 -7.25 3.71 7.84
C VAL A 171 -6.48 3.01 6.73
N GLU A 172 -5.36 2.37 7.06
CA GLU A 172 -4.50 1.78 6.03
C GLU A 172 -5.00 0.41 5.58
N LEU A 173 -5.42 -0.44 6.53
CA LEU A 173 -5.85 -1.80 6.23
C LEU A 173 -7.35 -1.88 5.92
N MET A 174 -8.20 -1.42 6.84
CA MET A 174 -9.65 -1.62 6.74
C MET A 174 -10.28 -0.65 5.73
N ALA A 175 -10.08 0.65 5.85
CA ALA A 175 -10.67 1.63 4.93
C ALA A 175 -10.24 1.38 3.47
N HIS A 176 -8.98 1.01 3.24
CA HIS A 176 -8.52 0.68 1.90
C HIS A 176 -9.23 -0.53 1.28
N GLU A 177 -9.39 -1.63 2.02
CA GLU A 177 -10.10 -2.79 1.47
C GLU A 177 -11.60 -2.60 1.32
N PHE A 178 -12.26 -1.98 2.30
CA PHE A 178 -13.72 -1.87 2.28
C PHE A 178 -14.22 -0.70 1.43
N MET A 179 -13.50 0.43 1.39
CA MET A 179 -13.97 1.65 0.73
C MET A 179 -13.29 1.94 -0.60
N PHE A 180 -12.00 1.58 -0.77
CA PHE A 180 -11.22 1.95 -1.94
C PHE A 180 -11.06 0.84 -2.97
N THR A 181 -11.25 -0.44 -2.60
CA THR A 181 -11.21 -1.55 -3.56
C THR A 181 -12.52 -1.67 -4.38
N PRO A 182 -12.48 -1.51 -5.73
CA PRO A 182 -13.68 -1.60 -6.58
C PRO A 182 -14.41 -2.95 -6.48
N SER A 183 -13.67 -4.04 -6.26
CA SER A 183 -14.24 -5.39 -6.06
C SER A 183 -15.11 -5.47 -4.82
N MET A 184 -14.71 -4.85 -3.70
CA MET A 184 -15.47 -4.85 -2.45
C MET A 184 -16.69 -3.93 -2.53
N ARG A 185 -16.56 -2.79 -3.22
CA ARG A 185 -17.66 -1.83 -3.41
C ARG A 185 -18.81 -2.39 -4.27
N ARG A 186 -18.51 -3.33 -5.16
CA ARG A 186 -19.50 -4.02 -6.02
C ARG A 186 -19.86 -5.42 -5.53
N ALA A 187 -19.24 -5.89 -4.44
CA ALA A 187 -19.47 -7.22 -3.91
C ALA A 187 -20.87 -7.35 -3.29
N PRO A 188 -21.48 -8.55 -3.29
CA PRO A 188 -22.70 -8.79 -2.55
C PRO A 188 -22.45 -8.61 -1.05
N ILE A 189 -23.48 -8.16 -0.32
CA ILE A 189 -23.39 -7.86 1.13
C ILE A 189 -22.89 -9.07 1.95
N GLN A 190 -23.15 -10.29 1.48
CA GLN A 190 -22.67 -11.52 2.11
C GLN A 190 -21.14 -11.60 2.13
N THR A 191 -20.47 -11.19 1.05
CA THR A 191 -19.00 -11.17 0.98
C THR A 191 -18.43 -10.12 1.92
N VAL A 192 -19.05 -8.94 1.98
CA VAL A 192 -18.64 -7.86 2.89
C VAL A 192 -18.80 -8.29 4.35
N LEU A 193 -19.92 -8.92 4.70
CA LEU A 193 -20.14 -9.47 6.04
C LEU A 193 -19.18 -10.60 6.37
N ALA A 194 -18.89 -11.50 5.42
CA ALA A 194 -17.90 -12.55 5.61
C ALA A 194 -16.49 -11.97 5.84
N ALA A 195 -16.09 -10.95 5.08
CA ALA A 195 -14.82 -10.26 5.29
C ALA A 195 -14.75 -9.56 6.65
N LEU A 196 -15.84 -8.92 7.09
CA LEU A 196 -15.92 -8.30 8.40
C LEU A 196 -15.84 -9.33 9.53
N LEU A 197 -16.52 -10.48 9.39
CA LEU A 197 -16.44 -11.57 10.36
C LEU A 197 -15.02 -12.16 10.45
N LEU A 198 -14.34 -12.34 9.31
CA LEU A 198 -12.94 -12.79 9.28
C LEU A 198 -12.01 -11.77 9.96
N LEU A 199 -12.19 -10.47 9.67
CA LEU A 199 -11.43 -9.40 10.32
C LEU A 199 -11.67 -9.39 11.84
N SER A 200 -12.92 -9.43 12.28
CA SER A 200 -13.29 -9.50 13.70
C SER A 200 -12.76 -10.76 14.37
N SER A 201 -12.75 -11.90 13.68
CA SER A 201 -12.16 -13.14 14.18
C SER A 201 -10.65 -13.01 14.36
N GLY A 202 -9.95 -12.37 13.41
CA GLY A 202 -8.51 -12.09 13.53
C GLY A 202 -8.21 -11.17 14.72
N ALA A 203 -8.98 -10.09 14.88
CA ALA A 203 -8.86 -9.19 16.01
C ALA A 203 -9.16 -9.90 17.36
N ALA A 204 -10.19 -10.74 17.41
CA ALA A 204 -10.52 -11.53 18.59
C ALA A 204 -9.40 -12.52 18.94
N LEU A 205 -8.77 -13.14 17.93
CA LEU A 205 -7.65 -14.04 18.14
C LEU A 205 -6.40 -13.29 18.65
N MET A 206 -6.10 -12.10 18.11
CA MET A 206 -5.02 -11.26 18.62
C MET A 206 -5.29 -10.77 20.04
N ALA A 207 -6.54 -10.40 20.37
CA ALA A 207 -6.94 -10.06 21.72
C ALA A 207 -6.85 -11.26 22.68
N LEU A 208 -7.19 -12.46 22.20
CA LEU A 208 -7.02 -13.71 22.93
C LEU A 208 -5.54 -13.87 23.27
N LEU A 209 -4.63 -13.85 22.30
CA LEU A 209 -3.17 -13.91 22.55
C LEU A 209 -2.69 -12.87 23.55
N GLY A 210 -3.17 -11.63 23.45
CA GLY A 210 -2.84 -10.54 24.38
C GLY A 210 -3.24 -10.81 25.84
N LYS A 211 -4.16 -11.75 26.11
CA LYS A 211 -4.51 -12.16 27.48
C LYS A 211 -3.44 -13.02 28.15
N TRP A 212 -2.55 -13.64 27.37
CA TRP A 212 -1.43 -14.45 27.86
C TRP A 212 -0.06 -13.84 27.53
N ALA A 213 -0.05 -12.67 26.87
CA ALA A 213 1.13 -11.83 26.67
C ALA A 213 1.30 -10.88 27.86
#